data_AF-A0A1V5Y2F7-F1
#
_entry.id   AF-A0A1V5Y2F7-F1
#
_cell.length_a   1.000
_cell.length_b   1.000
_cell.length_c   1.000
_cell.angle_alpha   90.00
_cell.angle_beta   90.00
_cell.angle_gamma   90.00
#
_symmetry.space_group_name_H-M   'P 1'
#
loop_
_entity.id
_entity.type
_entity.pdbx_description
1 polymer ?
#
loop_
_entity_poly.entity_id
_entity_poly.type
_entity_poly.pdbx_seq_one_letter_code
_entity_poly.pdbx_strand_id
1 'polypeptide(L)'
;MQASPHVTDDERRALGITVKDETRTMMTAKAAPTSSIGMVDTSERLRHTIRFYDEATPNKRAKPEGVMGCEIWVKIGDLIPTDGLQCQFLGLDTASPYVVEYEGKNAGLKSHYMLRWITTRGDKGHWSEIVSPTISG
;
A
#
# COMPACT_ATOMS: atom_id res chain seq x y z
N MET A 1 -7.18 45.05 16.63
CA MET A 1 -6.58 45.11 17.99
C MET A 1 -7.44 44.21 18.88
N GLN A 2 -6.98 43.22 19.63
CA GLN A 2 -5.67 42.64 19.93
C GLN A 2 -5.99 41.26 20.55
N ALA A 3 -5.32 40.19 20.12
CA ALA A 3 -5.44 38.87 20.73
C ALA A 3 -4.80 38.90 22.13
N SER A 4 -5.48 38.36 23.13
CA SER A 4 -4.94 38.12 24.48
C SER A 4 -4.77 36.61 24.70
N PRO A 5 -3.52 36.09 24.78
CA PRO A 5 -3.22 34.66 24.75
C PRO A 5 -2.77 34.07 26.11
N HIS A 6 -3.50 34.26 27.21
CA HIS A 6 -3.13 33.66 28.51
C HIS A 6 -4.34 33.12 29.26
N VAL A 7 -4.92 32.04 28.76
CA VAL A 7 -5.63 31.08 29.62
C VAL A 7 -4.99 29.73 29.34
N THR A 8 -4.07 29.34 30.22
CA THR A 8 -3.33 28.09 30.11
C THR A 8 -4.23 26.95 30.61
N ASP A 9 -4.11 25.76 30.01
CA ASP A 9 -4.96 24.58 30.27
C ASP A 9 -5.09 24.22 31.77
N ASP A 10 -4.12 24.64 32.58
CA ASP A 10 -4.12 24.52 34.05
C ASP A 10 -5.32 25.21 34.73
N GLU A 11 -5.76 26.38 34.25
CA GLU A 11 -6.93 27.08 34.80
C GLU A 11 -8.24 26.34 34.51
N ARG A 12 -8.29 25.53 33.42
CA ARG A 12 -9.48 24.73 33.08
C ARG A 12 -9.63 23.50 33.97
N ARG A 13 -8.52 22.93 34.47
CA ARG A 13 -8.53 21.81 35.44
C ARG A 13 -9.04 22.22 36.82
N ALA A 14 -8.76 23.45 37.26
CA ALA A 14 -9.18 23.95 38.58
C ALA A 14 -10.70 24.18 38.70
N LEU A 15 -11.41 24.37 37.58
CA LEU A 15 -12.85 24.68 37.53
C LEU A 15 -13.77 23.45 37.57
N GLY A 16 -13.22 22.24 37.78
CA GLY A 16 -14.02 21.00 37.92
C GLY A 16 -14.75 20.58 36.65
N ILE A 17 -14.39 21.15 35.50
CA ILE A 17 -14.91 20.76 34.19
C ILE A 17 -14.22 19.45 33.81
N THR A 18 -15.00 18.42 33.49
CA THR A 18 -14.46 17.16 32.95
C THR A 18 -13.66 17.45 31.68
N VAL A 19 -12.34 17.43 31.79
CA VAL A 19 -11.43 17.43 30.64
C VAL A 19 -11.65 16.12 29.92
N LYS A 20 -12.15 16.19 28.69
CA LYS A 20 -12.30 15.03 27.82
C LYS A 20 -10.89 14.49 27.55
N ASP A 21 -10.66 13.24 27.88
CA ASP A 21 -9.43 12.54 27.58
C ASP A 21 -9.24 12.51 26.06
N GLU A 22 -8.38 13.38 25.52
CA GLU A 22 -8.04 13.45 24.09
C GLU A 22 -6.94 12.44 23.72
N THR A 23 -6.47 11.63 24.67
CA THR A 23 -5.62 10.49 24.39
C THR A 23 -6.47 9.28 24.04
N ARG A 24 -7.07 9.31 22.84
CA ARG A 24 -7.41 8.07 22.14
C ARG A 24 -6.10 7.28 22.05
N THR A 25 -5.99 6.19 22.81
CA THR A 25 -4.92 5.21 22.62
C THR A 25 -4.99 4.78 21.17
N MET A 26 -4.15 5.36 20.32
CA MET A 26 -4.02 4.90 18.94
C MET A 26 -3.52 3.47 19.08
N MET A 27 -4.37 2.48 18.76
CA MET A 27 -3.88 1.13 18.57
C MET A 27 -2.84 1.23 17.46
N THR A 28 -1.57 1.06 17.81
CA THR A 28 -0.47 1.10 16.85
C THR A 28 -0.77 0.09 15.75
N ALA A 29 -0.88 0.58 14.52
CA ALA A 29 -1.08 -0.23 13.33
C ALA A 29 -0.03 -1.36 13.32
N LYS A 30 -0.46 -2.62 13.38
CA LYS A 30 0.48 -3.74 13.33
C LYS A 30 0.70 -4.06 11.85
N ALA A 31 1.85 -3.66 11.32
CA ALA A 31 2.24 -3.99 9.95
C ALA A 31 2.07 -5.49 9.69
N ALA A 32 1.71 -5.85 8.46
CA ALA A 32 1.64 -7.25 8.04
C ALA A 32 2.95 -7.97 8.39
N PRO A 33 2.88 -9.23 8.85
CA PRO A 33 4.03 -9.93 9.44
C PRO A 33 5.14 -10.25 8.44
N THR A 34 4.86 -10.23 7.14
CA THR A 34 5.78 -10.63 6.07
C THR A 34 5.69 -9.65 4.90
N SER A 35 6.69 -9.67 4.01
CA SER A 35 6.66 -8.92 2.75
C SER A 35 5.96 -9.73 1.66
N SER A 36 5.41 -9.03 0.67
CA SER A 36 4.90 -9.66 -0.56
C SER A 36 6.00 -9.75 -1.61
N ILE A 37 6.04 -10.83 -2.38
CA ILE A 37 6.86 -10.96 -3.59
C ILE A 37 5.94 -10.87 -4.80
N GLY A 38 6.29 -10.01 -5.76
CA GLY A 38 5.60 -9.88 -7.05
C GLY A 38 6.33 -10.58 -8.18
N MET A 39 5.60 -11.25 -9.05
CA MET A 39 6.05 -11.74 -10.34
C MET A 39 5.08 -11.26 -11.41
N VAL A 40 5.61 -10.75 -12.52
CA VAL A 40 4.79 -10.23 -13.61
C VAL A 40 5.07 -11.05 -14.86
N ASP A 41 4.02 -11.66 -15.41
CA ASP A 41 4.04 -12.28 -16.72
C ASP A 41 3.57 -11.27 -17.77
N THR A 42 4.39 -11.07 -18.80
CA THR A 42 4.15 -10.13 -19.90
C THR A 42 4.04 -10.85 -21.25
N SER A 43 3.81 -12.17 -21.22
CA SER A 43 3.75 -13.02 -22.43
C SER A 43 2.58 -12.63 -23.34
N GLU A 44 1.63 -11.86 -22.81
CA GLU A 44 0.43 -11.45 -23.52
C GLU A 44 0.49 -9.96 -23.86
N ARG A 45 0.23 -9.65 -25.12
CA ARG A 45 0.31 -8.30 -25.65
C ARG A 45 -0.61 -7.35 -24.87
N LEU A 46 -0.05 -6.23 -24.42
CA LEU A 46 -0.72 -5.19 -23.66
C LEU A 46 -1.38 -5.71 -22.37
N ARG A 47 -0.93 -6.85 -21.85
CA ARG A 47 -1.53 -7.47 -20.66
C ARG A 47 -0.45 -7.99 -19.74
N HIS A 48 -0.49 -7.52 -18.49
CA HIS A 48 0.38 -8.04 -17.44
C HIS A 48 -0.43 -8.87 -16.46
N THR A 49 0.02 -10.09 -16.22
CA THR A 49 -0.53 -10.97 -15.19
C THR A 49 0.39 -10.94 -13.99
N ILE A 50 -0.07 -10.29 -12.91
CA ILE A 50 0.69 -10.07 -11.69
C ILE A 50 0.34 -11.18 -10.71
N ARG A 51 1.31 -12.06 -10.46
CA ARG A 51 1.25 -13.06 -9.42
C ARG A 51 1.95 -12.53 -8.18
N PHE A 52 1.31 -12.67 -7.03
CA PHE A 52 1.90 -12.28 -5.77
C PHE A 52 1.84 -13.43 -4.76
N TYR A 53 2.90 -13.54 -3.97
CA TYR A 53 3.10 -14.60 -2.98
C TYR A 53 3.64 -14.02 -1.69
N ASP A 54 3.48 -14.78 -0.62
CA ASP A 54 4.12 -14.50 0.66
C ASP A 54 5.61 -14.85 0.59
N GLU A 55 6.48 -13.94 1.05
CA GLU A 55 7.93 -14.13 1.05
C GLU A 55 8.36 -15.34 1.89
N ALA A 56 7.69 -15.59 3.02
CA ALA A 56 7.99 -16.74 3.87
C ALA A 56 7.52 -18.07 3.26
N THR A 57 6.58 -18.03 2.30
CA THR A 57 6.02 -19.22 1.66
C THR A 57 5.83 -19.05 0.14
N PRO A 58 6.92 -18.87 -0.64
CA PRO A 58 6.84 -18.49 -2.05
C PRO A 58 6.17 -19.55 -2.95
N ASN A 59 6.13 -20.80 -2.52
CA ASN A 59 5.45 -21.90 -3.23
C ASN A 59 3.96 -22.03 -2.88
N LYS A 60 3.45 -21.23 -1.93
CA LYS A 60 2.04 -21.24 -1.54
C LYS A 60 1.34 -20.01 -2.11
N ARG A 61 0.17 -20.24 -2.72
CA ARG A 61 -0.73 -19.16 -3.18
C ARG A 61 -1.57 -18.56 -2.06
N ALA A 62 -1.49 -19.11 -0.85
CA ALA A 62 -2.23 -18.64 0.30
C ALA A 62 -1.61 -17.34 0.81
N LYS A 63 -2.46 -16.38 1.19
CA LYS A 63 -2.03 -15.17 1.88
C LYS A 63 -1.60 -15.51 3.31
N PRO A 64 -0.74 -14.69 3.93
CA PRO A 64 -0.39 -14.86 5.35
C PRO A 64 -1.63 -14.73 6.24
N GLU A 65 -1.59 -15.36 7.41
CA GLU A 65 -2.67 -15.25 8.39
C GLU A 65 -2.83 -13.78 8.82
N GLY A 66 -4.08 -13.31 8.90
CA GLY A 66 -4.39 -11.93 9.27
C GLY A 66 -4.23 -10.91 8.12
N VAL A 67 -3.89 -11.35 6.91
CA VAL A 67 -3.85 -10.50 5.71
C VAL A 67 -5.18 -10.52 4.96
N MET A 68 -5.74 -9.34 4.72
CA MET A 68 -6.95 -9.14 3.91
C MET A 68 -6.65 -9.35 2.42
N GLY A 69 -5.59 -8.73 1.91
CA GLY A 69 -5.25 -8.73 0.49
C GLY A 69 -3.93 -8.02 0.20
N CYS A 70 -3.52 -8.04 -1.06
CA CYS A 70 -2.37 -7.35 -1.59
C CYS A 70 -2.82 -6.08 -2.32
N GLU A 71 -2.34 -4.92 -1.92
CA GLU A 71 -2.48 -3.72 -2.74
C GLU A 71 -1.45 -3.72 -3.85
N ILE A 72 -1.92 -3.42 -5.05
CA ILE A 72 -1.13 -3.40 -6.27
C ILE A 72 -1.08 -1.97 -6.78
N TRP A 73 0.13 -1.46 -6.94
CA TRP A 73 0.41 -0.12 -7.42
C TRP A 73 1.32 -0.18 -8.63
N VAL A 74 1.11 0.68 -9.61
CA VAL A 74 1.94 0.76 -10.81
C VAL A 74 2.32 2.19 -11.16
N LYS A 75 3.55 2.40 -11.60
CA LYS A 75 3.97 3.62 -12.27
C LYS A 75 4.47 3.27 -13.67
N ILE A 76 3.89 3.89 -14.70
CA ILE A 76 4.33 3.69 -16.09
C ILE A 76 5.34 4.79 -16.44
N GLY A 77 6.44 4.41 -17.10
CA GLY A 77 7.51 5.30 -17.54
C GLY A 77 8.88 4.84 -17.04
N ASP A 78 9.92 5.65 -17.26
CA ASP A 78 11.31 5.27 -16.96
C ASP A 78 11.76 5.55 -15.52
N LEU A 79 11.00 6.37 -14.79
CA LEU A 79 11.34 6.75 -13.43
C LEU A 79 10.85 5.70 -12.45
N ILE A 80 11.79 5.04 -11.78
CA ILE A 80 11.51 4.12 -10.68
C ILE A 80 10.85 4.92 -9.54
N PRO A 81 9.67 4.52 -9.05
CA PRO A 81 9.03 5.18 -7.92
C PRO A 81 9.84 4.99 -6.65
N THR A 82 10.00 6.05 -5.86
CA THR A 82 10.59 5.96 -4.52
C THR A 82 9.53 5.74 -3.43
N ASP A 83 8.27 6.03 -3.72
CA ASP A 83 7.14 5.86 -2.82
C ASP A 83 5.86 5.52 -3.61
N GLY A 84 4.92 4.82 -2.95
CA GLY A 84 3.65 4.42 -3.56
C GLY A 84 2.74 5.58 -3.94
N LEU A 85 2.89 6.78 -3.36
CA LEU A 85 2.13 7.98 -3.78
C LEU A 85 2.47 8.44 -5.20
N GLN A 86 3.62 8.03 -5.73
CA GLN A 86 4.01 8.31 -7.12
C GLN A 86 3.48 7.28 -8.11
N CYS A 87 2.83 6.23 -7.60
CA CYS A 87 2.23 5.14 -8.34
C CYS A 87 0.72 5.33 -8.42
N GLN A 88 0.13 4.86 -9.51
CA GLN A 88 -1.30 4.66 -9.64
C GLN A 88 -1.72 3.40 -8.87
N PHE A 89 -2.75 3.53 -8.04
CA PHE A 89 -3.38 2.37 -7.42
C PHE A 89 -4.16 1.57 -8.47
N LEU A 90 -3.87 0.28 -8.58
CA LEU A 90 -4.61 -0.64 -9.46
C LEU A 90 -5.75 -1.32 -8.71
N GLY A 91 -5.48 -1.85 -7.52
CA GLY A 91 -6.50 -2.54 -6.73
C GLY A 91 -5.95 -3.20 -5.47
N LEU A 92 -6.88 -3.61 -4.61
CA LEU A 92 -6.63 -4.49 -3.46
C LEU A 92 -7.14 -5.87 -3.85
N ASP A 93 -6.24 -6.78 -4.21
CA ASP A 93 -6.60 -8.13 -4.60
C ASP A 93 -6.51 -9.09 -3.41
N THR A 94 -7.54 -9.92 -3.27
CA THR A 94 -7.62 -10.95 -2.24
C THR A 94 -7.10 -12.30 -2.74
N ALA A 95 -6.81 -12.48 -4.03
CA ALA A 95 -6.26 -13.72 -4.56
C ALA A 95 -5.38 -13.48 -5.79
N SER A 96 -4.25 -14.18 -5.87
CA SER A 96 -3.37 -14.13 -7.05
C SER A 96 -3.90 -15.05 -8.16
N PRO A 97 -3.88 -14.66 -9.45
CA PRO A 97 -3.25 -13.45 -10.00
C PRO A 97 -4.22 -12.27 -10.19
N TYR A 98 -3.64 -11.06 -10.20
CA TYR A 98 -4.30 -9.85 -10.70
C TYR A 98 -3.92 -9.60 -12.17
N VAL A 99 -4.89 -9.25 -13.01
CA VAL A 99 -4.67 -8.97 -14.43
C VAL A 99 -4.87 -7.48 -14.68
N VAL A 100 -3.89 -6.84 -15.31
CA VAL A 100 -3.98 -5.46 -15.77
C VAL A 100 -3.80 -5.40 -17.29
N GLU A 101 -4.70 -4.67 -17.93
CA GLU A 101 -4.66 -4.41 -19.36
C GLU A 101 -4.19 -2.98 -19.62
N TYR A 102 -3.40 -2.82 -20.68
CA TYR A 102 -2.78 -1.56 -21.08
C TYR A 102 -3.31 -1.08 -22.41
N GLU A 103 -3.39 0.24 -22.58
CA GLU A 103 -3.64 0.84 -23.87
C GLU A 103 -2.39 0.75 -24.76
N GLY A 104 -2.59 0.72 -26.08
CA GLY A 104 -1.50 0.65 -27.07
C GLY A 104 -0.47 1.78 -26.95
N LYS A 105 -0.85 2.94 -26.40
CA LYS A 105 0.07 4.07 -26.13
C LYS A 105 1.14 3.75 -25.08
N ASN A 106 0.92 2.72 -24.26
CA ASN A 106 1.84 2.31 -23.21
C ASN A 106 2.83 1.22 -23.69
N ALA A 107 2.67 0.71 -24.91
CA ALA A 107 3.57 -0.29 -25.50
C ALA A 107 5.02 0.21 -25.49
N GLY A 108 5.95 -0.64 -25.04
CA GLY A 108 7.37 -0.32 -24.96
C GLY A 108 7.79 0.50 -23.73
N LEU A 109 6.84 1.01 -22.94
CA LEU A 109 7.15 1.69 -21.67
C LEU A 109 7.40 0.66 -20.56
N LYS A 110 8.22 1.05 -19.57
CA LYS A 110 8.37 0.28 -18.34
C LYS A 110 7.17 0.49 -17.43
N SER A 111 6.75 -0.58 -16.77
CA SER A 111 5.76 -0.54 -15.70
C SER A 111 6.47 -0.93 -14.41
N HIS A 112 6.49 -0.04 -13.43
CA HIS A 112 7.10 -0.27 -12.12
C HIS A 112 6.01 -0.65 -11.13
N TYR A 113 6.00 -1.90 -10.68
CA TYR A 113 5.02 -2.40 -9.72
C TYR A 113 5.56 -2.36 -8.30
N MET A 114 4.71 -1.90 -7.40
CA MET A 114 4.92 -1.96 -5.96
C MET A 114 3.74 -2.68 -5.33
N LEU A 115 4.02 -3.69 -4.52
CA LEU A 115 3.02 -4.50 -3.84
C LEU A 115 3.17 -4.32 -2.33
N ARG A 116 2.06 -4.39 -1.59
CA ARG A 116 2.15 -4.55 -0.13
C ARG A 116 0.94 -5.30 0.40
N TRP A 117 1.14 -6.03 1.49
CA TRP A 117 0.03 -6.66 2.20
C TRP A 117 -0.76 -5.65 3.02
N ILE A 118 -2.07 -5.82 3.06
CA ILE A 118 -2.98 -5.13 3.96
C ILE A 118 -3.56 -6.13 4.94
N THR A 119 -3.48 -5.85 6.23
CA THR A 119 -4.08 -6.71 7.26
C THR A 119 -5.60 -6.61 7.26
N THR A 120 -6.30 -7.56 7.88
CA THR A 120 -7.76 -7.47 8.09
C THR A 120 -8.20 -6.24 8.88
N ARG A 121 -7.27 -5.60 9.60
CA ARG A 121 -7.49 -4.35 10.34
C ARG A 121 -7.22 -3.09 9.51
N GLY A 122 -6.76 -3.25 8.26
CA GLY A 122 -6.39 -2.15 7.37
C GLY A 122 -4.95 -1.65 7.56
N ASP A 123 -4.13 -2.36 8.34
CA ASP A 123 -2.73 -1.98 8.55
C ASP A 123 -1.91 -2.30 7.29
N LYS A 124 -1.05 -1.35 6.92
CA LYS A 124 -0.20 -1.45 5.73
C LYS A 124 1.10 -2.15 6.09
N GLY A 125 1.41 -3.24 5.39
CA GLY A 125 2.71 -3.90 5.43
C GLY A 125 3.79 -3.11 4.70
N HIS A 126 5.01 -3.63 4.74
CA HIS A 126 6.12 -3.11 3.95
C HIS A 126 5.87 -3.28 2.44
N TRP A 127 6.48 -2.39 1.66
CA TRP A 127 6.52 -2.52 0.21
C TRP A 127 7.38 -3.71 -0.21
N SER A 128 6.96 -4.40 -1.26
CA SER A 128 7.76 -5.39 -1.98
C SER A 128 8.94 -4.74 -2.71
N GLU A 129 9.86 -5.58 -3.19
CA GLU A 129 10.78 -5.17 -4.25
C GLU A 129 10.00 -4.66 -5.48
N ILE A 130 10.57 -3.66 -6.17
CA ILE A 130 9.97 -3.05 -7.35
C ILE A 130 10.23 -3.93 -8.57
N VAL A 131 9.18 -4.45 -9.18
CA VAL A 131 9.28 -5.22 -10.42
C VAL A 131 9.02 -4.31 -11.61
N SER A 132 9.95 -4.27 -12.57
CA SER A 132 9.95 -3.26 -13.64
C SER A 132 9.87 -3.85 -15.06
N PRO A 133 8.86 -4.65 -15.41
CA PRO A 133 8.76 -5.21 -16.75
C PRO A 133 8.35 -4.15 -17.78
N THR A 134 8.79 -4.36 -19.02
CA THR A 134 8.35 -3.58 -20.18
C THR A 134 7.01 -4.09 -20.68
N ILE A 135 6.11 -3.17 -21.03
CA ILE A 135 4.80 -3.50 -21.61
C ILE A 135 5.00 -4.01 -23.04
N SER A 136 4.67 -5.28 -23.26
CA SER A 136 4.72 -5.92 -24.58
C SER A 136 3.64 -5.31 -25.49
N GLY A 137 4.09 -4.81 -26.64
CA GLY A 137 3.27 -4.05 -27.60
C GLY A 137 2.78 -4.84 -28.79
#